data_AF-A0A2K8SW30-F1
#
_entry.id   AF-A0A2K8SW30-F1
#
_cell.length_a   1.000
_cell.length_b   1.000
_cell.length_c   1.000
_cell.angle_alpha   90.00
_cell.angle_beta   90.00
_cell.angle_gamma   90.00
#
_symmetry.space_group_name_H-M   'P 1'
#
loop_
_entity.id
_entity.type
_entity.pdbx_description
1 polymer ?
#
loop_
_entity_poly.entity_id
_entity_poly.type
_entity_poly.pdbx_seq_one_letter_code
_entity_poly.pdbx_strand_id
1 'polypeptide(L)'
;MSFKSFQLNLLNLRPWLTLLAVIWLLASLGLGWLVNSLLIIVGLLFLAPIVAFFGFRWWLQRNLVADQCPVCRYEFTGLNNSQLQCPNCGESLLVQNSHFQRFTPEGTIDVKAVEVPAKSLED
;
A
#
# COMPACT_ATOMS: atom_id res chain seq x y z
N MET A 1 68.41 28.20 -22.08
CA MET A 1 67.02 28.22 -22.59
C MET A 1 66.08 28.44 -21.41
N SER A 2 65.01 29.19 -21.64
CA SER A 2 64.26 30.03 -20.68
C SER A 2 63.59 29.31 -19.50
N PHE A 3 63.95 29.64 -18.25
CA PHE A 3 63.20 29.30 -17.04
C PHE A 3 61.90 30.13 -16.88
N LYS A 4 61.75 31.23 -17.64
CA LYS A 4 60.59 32.12 -17.57
C LYS A 4 59.35 31.51 -18.24
N SER A 5 59.52 30.66 -19.26
CA SER A 5 58.39 29.98 -19.91
C SER A 5 57.75 28.91 -19.00
N PHE A 6 58.54 28.28 -18.11
CA PHE A 6 58.03 27.25 -17.19
C PHE A 6 57.16 27.85 -16.09
N GLN A 7 57.52 29.04 -15.57
CA GLN A 7 56.75 29.75 -14.54
C GLN A 7 55.39 30.25 -15.07
N LEU A 8 55.34 30.75 -16.31
CA LEU A 8 54.11 31.22 -16.96
C LEU A 8 53.14 30.06 -17.25
N ASN A 9 53.65 28.89 -17.67
CA ASN A 9 52.82 27.70 -17.86
C ASN A 9 52.27 27.16 -16.54
N LEU A 10 53.07 27.17 -15.46
CA LEU A 10 52.61 26.68 -14.15
C LEU A 10 51.49 27.56 -13.55
N LEU A 11 51.57 28.88 -13.72
CA LEU A 11 50.53 29.83 -13.27
C LEU A 11 49.20 29.61 -14.01
N ASN A 12 49.25 29.29 -15.30
CA ASN A 12 48.06 29.00 -16.11
C ASN A 12 47.48 27.59 -15.85
N LEU A 13 48.34 26.62 -15.50
CA LEU A 13 47.95 25.24 -15.17
C LEU A 13 47.37 25.08 -13.76
N ARG A 14 47.80 25.92 -12.81
CA ARG A 14 47.39 25.87 -11.40
C ARG A 14 45.85 25.90 -11.18
N PRO A 15 45.07 26.81 -11.79
CA PRO A 15 43.60 26.81 -11.63
C PRO A 15 42.92 25.57 -12.22
N TRP A 16 43.47 25.02 -13.32
CA TRP A 16 42.97 23.80 -13.94
C TRP A 16 43.25 22.56 -13.07
N LEU A 17 44.45 22.51 -12.46
CA LEU A 17 44.82 21.47 -11.51
C LEU A 17 43.95 21.52 -10.25
N THR A 18 43.66 22.72 -9.73
CA THR A 18 42.77 22.87 -8.58
C THR A 18 41.33 22.48 -8.90
N LEU A 19 40.83 22.80 -10.09
CA LEU A 19 39.50 22.36 -10.52
C LEU A 19 39.41 20.84 -10.59
N LEU A 20 40.39 20.19 -11.22
CA LEU A 20 40.47 18.72 -11.26
C LEU A 20 40.57 18.12 -9.86
N ALA A 21 41.39 18.69 -8.97
CA ALA A 21 41.52 18.22 -7.60
C ALA A 21 40.21 18.37 -6.81
N VAL A 22 39.48 19.48 -6.99
CA VAL A 22 38.19 19.72 -6.34
C VAL A 22 37.12 18.77 -6.89
N ILE A 23 37.03 18.59 -8.21
CA ILE A 23 36.11 17.63 -8.83
C ILE A 23 36.43 16.20 -8.36
N TRP A 24 37.71 15.84 -8.27
CA TRP A 24 38.14 14.53 -7.77
C TRP A 24 37.75 14.33 -6.31
N LEU A 25 37.98 15.34 -5.47
CA LEU A 25 37.57 15.30 -4.06
C LEU A 25 36.04 15.15 -3.94
N LEU A 26 35.27 15.98 -4.65
CA LEU A 26 33.81 15.90 -4.65
C LEU A 26 33.31 14.56 -5.18
N ALA A 27 33.93 14.02 -6.23
CA ALA A 27 33.61 12.71 -6.76
C ALA A 27 33.93 11.62 -5.74
N SER A 28 35.07 11.67 -5.06
CA SER A 28 35.44 10.69 -4.02
C SER A 28 34.52 10.74 -2.79
N LEU A 29 34.06 11.93 -2.41
CA LEU A 29 33.14 12.14 -1.30
C LEU A 29 31.70 11.73 -1.67
N GLY A 30 31.29 11.94 -2.93
CA GLY A 30 29.94 11.65 -3.41
C GLY A 30 29.73 10.24 -3.96
N LEU A 31 30.76 9.58 -4.51
CA LEU A 31 30.64 8.24 -5.09
C LEU A 31 30.26 7.21 -4.04
N GLY A 32 30.83 7.29 -2.83
CA GLY A 32 30.51 6.36 -1.76
C GLY A 32 29.03 6.37 -1.39
N TRP A 33 28.44 7.57 -1.31
CA TRP A 33 27.01 7.74 -1.05
C TRP A 33 26.15 7.22 -2.22
N LEU A 34 26.52 7.55 -3.45
CA LEU A 34 25.77 7.15 -4.65
C LEU A 34 25.78 5.62 -4.83
N VAL A 35 26.94 4.98 -4.69
CA VAL A 35 27.07 3.52 -4.81
C VAL A 35 26.31 2.82 -3.69
N ASN A 36 26.41 3.32 -2.44
CA ASN A 36 25.67 2.71 -1.33
C ASN A 36 24.15 2.83 -1.51
N SER A 37 23.66 3.99 -1.97
CA SER A 37 22.25 4.18 -2.30
C SER A 37 21.80 3.25 -3.43
N LEU A 38 22.60 3.12 -4.50
CA LEU A 38 22.32 2.20 -5.60
C LEU A 38 22.26 0.75 -5.11
N LEU A 39 23.19 0.33 -4.24
CA LEU A 39 23.17 -1.01 -3.64
C LEU A 39 21.92 -1.25 -2.79
N ILE A 40 21.48 -0.26 -2.01
CA ILE A 40 20.23 -0.34 -1.23
C ILE A 40 19.03 -0.46 -2.15
N ILE A 41 18.94 0.35 -3.21
CA ILE A 41 17.84 0.30 -4.18
C ILE A 41 17.80 -1.06 -4.88
N VAL A 42 18.96 -1.57 -5.33
CA VAL A 42 19.05 -2.89 -5.96
C VAL A 42 18.66 -3.98 -4.96
N GLY A 43 19.16 -3.93 -3.72
CA GLY A 43 18.76 -4.86 -2.67
C GLY A 43 17.25 -4.81 -2.39
N LEU A 44 16.67 -3.62 -2.30
CA LEU A 44 15.23 -3.42 -2.14
C LEU A 44 14.47 -3.94 -3.36
N LEU A 45 14.97 -3.75 -4.58
CA LEU A 45 14.34 -4.25 -5.80
C LEU A 45 14.16 -5.78 -5.76
N PHE A 46 15.14 -6.51 -5.18
CA PHE A 46 15.06 -7.96 -5.01
C PHE A 46 14.28 -8.39 -3.77
N LEU A 47 14.38 -7.65 -2.66
CA LEU A 47 13.67 -7.98 -1.42
C LEU A 47 12.19 -7.58 -1.45
N ALA A 48 11.85 -6.46 -2.07
CA ALA A 48 10.50 -5.93 -2.16
C ALA A 48 9.49 -6.94 -2.72
N PRO A 49 9.72 -7.66 -3.85
CA PRO A 49 8.75 -8.63 -4.34
C PRO A 49 8.52 -9.78 -3.35
N ILE A 50 9.55 -10.19 -2.62
CA ILE A 50 9.45 -11.25 -1.60
C ILE A 50 8.56 -10.77 -0.47
N VAL A 51 8.88 -9.60 0.11
CA VAL A 51 8.10 -9.01 1.22
C VAL A 51 6.67 -8.70 0.78
N ALA A 52 6.48 -8.16 -0.42
CA ALA A 52 5.17 -7.88 -0.99
C ALA A 52 4.35 -9.15 -1.14
N PHE A 53 4.93 -10.24 -1.65
CA PHE A 53 4.23 -11.51 -1.79
C PHE A 53 3.78 -12.08 -0.44
N PHE A 54 4.67 -12.16 0.54
CA PHE A 54 4.32 -12.68 1.86
C PHE A 54 3.35 -11.77 2.61
N GLY A 55 3.55 -10.46 2.56
CA GLY A 55 2.66 -9.47 3.15
C GLY A 55 1.26 -9.52 2.54
N PHE A 56 1.17 -9.59 1.21
CA PHE A 56 -0.11 -9.71 0.50
C PHE A 56 -0.83 -11.01 0.83
N ARG A 57 -0.10 -12.15 0.87
CA ARG A 57 -0.68 -13.44 1.27
C ARG A 57 -1.20 -13.44 2.70
N TRP A 58 -0.42 -12.91 3.64
CA TRP A 58 -0.82 -12.79 5.04
C TRP A 58 -2.04 -11.87 5.19
N TRP A 59 -2.06 -10.75 4.47
CA TRP A 59 -3.19 -9.83 4.45
C TRP A 59 -4.47 -10.49 3.92
N LEU A 60 -4.39 -11.21 2.79
CA LEU A 60 -5.53 -11.94 2.24
C LEU A 60 -6.11 -12.94 3.26
N GLN A 61 -5.26 -13.74 3.90
CA GLN A 61 -5.71 -14.71 4.91
C GLN A 61 -6.43 -14.07 6.09
N ARG A 62 -6.06 -12.84 6.47
CA ARG A 62 -6.68 -12.10 7.57
C ARG A 62 -7.92 -11.32 7.15
N ASN A 63 -8.01 -10.95 5.88
CA ASN A 63 -9.10 -10.10 5.35
C ASN A 63 -10.19 -10.89 4.62
N LEU A 64 -9.93 -12.14 4.24
CA LEU A 64 -10.94 -13.05 3.68
C LEU A 64 -11.88 -13.52 4.78
N VAL A 65 -13.18 -13.36 4.55
CA VAL A 65 -14.26 -13.76 5.45
C VAL A 65 -15.17 -14.71 4.68
N ALA A 66 -15.39 -15.91 5.22
CA ALA A 66 -16.38 -16.85 4.72
C ALA A 66 -17.61 -16.78 5.63
N ASP A 67 -18.75 -16.41 5.08
CA ASP A 67 -20.01 -16.31 5.82
C ASP A 67 -21.20 -16.62 4.89
N GLN A 68 -22.40 -16.71 5.45
CA GLN A 68 -23.63 -16.97 4.72
C GLN A 68 -24.40 -15.69 4.42
N CYS A 69 -25.01 -15.60 3.24
CA CYS A 69 -25.91 -14.49 2.91
C CYS A 69 -27.11 -14.49 3.89
N PRO A 70 -27.42 -13.36 4.56
CA PRO A 70 -28.55 -13.28 5.49
C PRO A 70 -29.92 -13.40 4.81
N VAL A 71 -30.00 -13.22 3.49
CA VAL A 71 -31.24 -13.29 2.70
C VAL A 71 -31.48 -14.70 2.17
N CYS A 72 -30.51 -15.26 1.45
CA CYS A 72 -30.67 -16.56 0.76
C CYS A 72 -29.87 -17.72 1.38
N ARG A 73 -29.11 -17.49 2.47
CA ARG A 73 -28.26 -18.48 3.14
C ARG A 73 -27.16 -19.11 2.28
N TYR A 74 -26.87 -18.55 1.11
CA TYR A 74 -25.76 -19.00 0.27
C TYR A 74 -24.42 -18.63 0.91
N GLU A 75 -23.52 -19.61 1.04
CA GLU A 75 -22.19 -19.44 1.61
C GLU A 75 -21.19 -19.02 0.53
N PHE A 76 -20.44 -17.94 0.80
CA PHE A 76 -19.40 -17.46 -0.12
C PHE A 76 -18.36 -16.65 0.63
N THR A 77 -17.27 -16.32 -0.07
CA THR A 77 -16.14 -15.59 0.51
C THR A 77 -16.16 -14.14 0.07
N GLY A 78 -15.98 -13.23 1.03
CA GLY A 78 -15.88 -11.79 0.81
C GLY A 78 -14.62 -11.21 1.43
N LEU A 79 -14.26 -10.00 1.00
CA LEU A 79 -13.22 -9.21 1.66
C LEU A 79 -13.86 -8.41 2.80
N ASN A 80 -13.22 -8.41 3.97
CA ASN A 80 -13.66 -7.61 5.10
C ASN A 80 -13.59 -6.11 4.78
N ASN A 81 -14.53 -5.32 5.31
CA ASN A 81 -14.71 -3.90 5.02
C ASN A 81 -14.95 -3.59 3.54
N SER A 82 -15.63 -4.48 2.81
CA SER A 82 -16.02 -4.24 1.42
C SER A 82 -17.53 -4.42 1.22
N GLN A 83 -18.07 -3.72 0.23
CA GLN A 83 -19.42 -3.94 -0.26
C GLN A 83 -19.34 -4.91 -1.44
N LEU A 84 -20.19 -5.93 -1.43
CA LEU A 84 -20.24 -6.96 -2.46
C LEU A 84 -21.68 -7.33 -2.77
N GLN A 85 -21.91 -7.97 -3.91
CA GLN A 85 -23.22 -8.49 -4.28
C GLN A 85 -23.23 -10.01 -4.12
N CYS A 86 -24.30 -10.54 -3.53
CA CYS A 86 -24.44 -11.99 -3.38
C CYS A 86 -24.57 -12.65 -4.78
N PRO A 87 -23.73 -13.65 -5.12
CA PRO A 87 -23.77 -14.29 -6.43
C PRO A 87 -25.03 -15.13 -6.67
N ASN A 88 -25.77 -15.47 -5.61
CA ASN A 88 -26.98 -16.30 -5.71
C ASN A 88 -28.27 -15.47 -5.80
N CYS A 89 -28.42 -14.41 -4.99
CA CYS A 89 -29.66 -13.62 -4.93
C CYS A 89 -29.52 -12.16 -5.41
N GLY A 90 -28.31 -11.70 -5.75
CA GLY A 90 -28.07 -10.33 -6.21
C GLY A 90 -28.16 -9.24 -5.12
N GLU A 91 -28.34 -9.62 -3.85
CA GLU A 91 -28.46 -8.67 -2.74
C GLU A 91 -27.16 -7.93 -2.48
N SER A 92 -27.24 -6.63 -2.15
CA SER A 92 -26.08 -5.85 -1.76
C SER A 92 -25.76 -6.06 -0.27
N LEU A 93 -24.56 -6.56 0.00
CA LEU A 93 -24.10 -6.90 1.34
C LEU A 93 -22.87 -6.06 1.70
N LEU A 94 -22.78 -5.71 2.98
CA LEU A 94 -21.61 -5.10 3.59
C LEU A 94 -20.92 -6.15 4.47
N VAL A 95 -19.63 -6.38 4.24
CA VAL A 95 -18.82 -7.27 5.08
C VAL A 95 -18.22 -6.44 6.21
N GLN A 96 -18.73 -6.60 7.42
CA GLN A 96 -18.24 -5.88 8.60
C GLN A 96 -18.17 -6.83 9.80
N ASN A 97 -17.14 -6.67 10.62
CA ASN A 97 -16.89 -7.52 11.80
C ASN A 97 -16.90 -9.02 11.47
N SER A 98 -16.24 -9.41 10.36
CA SER A 98 -16.19 -10.80 9.90
C SER A 98 -17.55 -11.45 9.62
N HIS A 99 -18.60 -10.65 9.37
CA HIS A 99 -19.93 -11.12 9.05
C HIS A 99 -20.56 -10.38 7.87
N PHE A 100 -21.47 -11.04 7.17
CA PHE A 100 -22.27 -10.44 6.10
C PHE A 100 -23.52 -9.78 6.65
N GLN A 101 -23.61 -8.46 6.46
CA GLN A 101 -24.75 -7.65 6.86
C GLN A 101 -25.42 -7.08 5.60
N ARG A 102 -26.72 -6.76 5.69
CA ARG A 102 -27.38 -6.04 4.60
C ARG A 102 -26.80 -4.64 4.49
N PHE A 103 -26.65 -4.15 3.26
CA PHE A 103 -26.28 -2.76 3.06
C PHE A 103 -27.48 -1.86 3.38
N THR A 104 -27.52 -1.31 4.60
CA THR A 104 -28.52 -0.30 4.99
C THR A 104 -27.88 1.08 4.91
N PRO A 105 -28.39 1.99 4.06
CA PRO A 105 -27.97 3.39 4.09
C PRO A 105 -28.26 4.00 5.47
N GLU A 106 -27.35 4.87 5.94
CA GLU A 106 -27.53 5.69 7.14
C GLU A 106 -28.93 6.33 7.14
N GLY A 107 -29.78 5.97 8.11
CA GLY A 107 -31.15 6.48 8.24
C GLY A 107 -32.29 5.48 7.98
N THR A 108 -31.99 4.20 7.67
CA THR A 108 -33.01 3.15 7.57
C THR A 108 -33.07 2.33 8.87
N ILE A 109 -34.22 2.30 9.54
CA ILE A 109 -34.42 1.49 10.76
C ILE A 109 -35.02 0.14 10.35
N ASP A 110 -34.40 -0.96 10.75
CA ASP A 110 -34.98 -2.31 10.61
C ASP A 110 -36.20 -2.44 11.55
N VAL A 111 -37.40 -2.32 11.01
CA VAL A 111 -38.65 -2.49 11.77
C VAL A 111 -39.00 -3.96 11.85
N LYS A 112 -38.83 -4.56 13.03
CA LYS A 112 -39.34 -5.89 13.34
C LYS A 112 -40.80 -5.79 13.77
N ALA A 113 -41.74 -6.10 12.88
CA ALA A 113 -43.15 -6.17 13.22
C ALA A 113 -43.38 -7.31 14.22
N VAL A 114 -43.95 -6.98 15.38
CA VAL A 114 -44.42 -7.96 16.36
C VAL A 114 -45.95 -7.92 16.31
N GLU A 115 -46.57 -9.04 15.93
CA GLU A 115 -48.03 -9.18 15.97
C GLU A 115 -48.47 -9.21 17.43
N VAL A 116 -49.19 -8.17 17.86
CA VAL A 116 -49.80 -8.14 19.19
C VAL A 116 -51.20 -8.75 19.07
N PRO A 117 -51.52 -9.83 19.79
CA PRO A 117 -52.86 -10.41 19.75
C PRO A 117 -53.88 -9.39 20.29
N ALA A 118 -54.81 -8.98 19.43
CA ALA A 118 -55.91 -8.11 19.82
C ALA A 118 -56.83 -8.88 20.76
N LYS A 119 -56.96 -8.42 22.01
CA LYS A 119 -57.98 -8.93 22.93
C LYS A 119 -59.33 -8.37 22.48
N SER A 120 -60.12 -9.21 21.82
CA SER A 120 -61.51 -8.91 21.52
C SER A 120 -62.24 -8.68 22.84
N LEU A 121 -62.80 -7.49 23.02
CA LEU A 121 -63.70 -7.18 24.13
C LEU A 121 -65.09 -7.54 23.63
N GLU A 122 -65.55 -8.74 23.96
CA GLU A 122 -66.95 -9.13 23.82
C GLU A 122 -67.70 -8.66 25.08
N ASP A 123 -68.83 -7.96 24.85
CA ASP A 123 -69.70 -7.28 25.83
C ASP A 123 -70.32 -8.20 26.89
#